data_AF-A0A5Q0LZT7-F1
#
_entry.id   AF-A0A5Q0LZT7-F1
#
_cell.length_a   1.000
_cell.length_b   1.000
_cell.length_c   1.000
_cell.angle_alpha   90.00
_cell.angle_beta   90.00
_cell.angle_gamma   90.00
#
_symmetry.space_group_name_H-M   'P 1'
#
loop_
_entity.id
_entity.type
_entity.pdbx_description
1 polymer ?
#
loop_
_entity_poly.entity_id
_entity_poly.type
_entity_poly.pdbx_seq_one_letter_code
_entity_poly.pdbx_strand_id
1 'polypeptide(L)'
;MTFSARLAVVGVAVGAGALLLAVGGWAVHDAGRTKERVLWQDKEAQRAAQLAKDLEAEYARGRAASTRYQLGVSALQARYFTLEGPSHDLRRRVSLVVPPAVPDCRAERPGDPARPVAPRAEPDAVAPGDAQRDPVDRGHRLSLAAVWLWNSALAGTDVPAGACGLADTSVEACGADAGLTVDDAWNNHHLNAKSCAADRLRYRALIEFITERPVP
;
A
#
# COMPACT_ATOMS: atom_id res chain seq x y z
N MET A 1 -42.70 -25.71 -97.18
CA MET A 1 -42.95 -25.07 -95.88
C MET A 1 -42.50 -26.01 -94.75
N THR A 2 -41.19 -26.12 -94.49
CA THR A 2 -40.65 -27.04 -93.45
C THR A 2 -39.46 -26.48 -92.68
N PHE A 3 -38.95 -25.29 -93.05
CA PHE A 3 -37.79 -24.66 -92.42
C PHE A 3 -38.15 -23.86 -91.14
N SER A 4 -39.34 -23.24 -91.05
CA SER A 4 -39.72 -22.42 -89.89
C SER A 4 -39.97 -23.22 -88.61
N ALA A 5 -40.43 -24.47 -88.69
CA ALA A 5 -40.70 -25.30 -87.52
C ALA A 5 -39.42 -25.78 -86.80
N ARG A 6 -38.32 -25.99 -87.55
CA ARG A 6 -37.04 -26.44 -86.97
C ARG A 6 -36.29 -25.32 -86.24
N LEU A 7 -36.43 -24.07 -86.69
CA LEU A 7 -35.86 -22.89 -86.01
C LEU A 7 -36.53 -22.59 -84.67
N ALA A 8 -37.86 -22.75 -84.58
CA ALA A 8 -38.60 -22.54 -83.34
C ALA A 8 -38.25 -23.57 -82.25
N VAL A 9 -38.07 -24.84 -82.61
CA VAL A 9 -37.71 -25.90 -81.66
C VAL A 9 -36.28 -25.74 -81.12
N VAL A 10 -35.34 -25.28 -81.94
CA VAL A 10 -33.96 -24.99 -81.51
C VAL A 10 -33.91 -23.79 -80.55
N GLY A 11 -34.69 -22.73 -80.81
CA GLY A 11 -34.76 -21.57 -79.92
C GLY A 11 -35.32 -21.90 -78.53
N VAL A 12 -36.35 -22.75 -78.45
CA VAL A 12 -36.93 -23.20 -77.17
C VAL A 12 -35.96 -24.13 -76.42
N ALA A 13 -35.26 -25.03 -77.10
CA ALA A 13 -34.29 -25.93 -76.47
C ALA A 13 -33.07 -25.19 -75.90
N VAL A 14 -32.54 -24.19 -76.62
CA VAL A 14 -31.43 -23.35 -76.14
C VAL A 14 -31.88 -22.45 -74.98
N GLY A 15 -33.08 -21.87 -75.07
CA GLY A 15 -33.67 -21.07 -73.99
C GLY A 15 -33.90 -21.88 -72.71
N ALA A 16 -34.39 -23.11 -72.82
CA ALA A 16 -34.59 -24.02 -71.69
C ALA A 16 -33.26 -24.48 -71.07
N GLY A 17 -32.25 -24.77 -71.90
CA GLY A 17 -30.90 -25.12 -71.42
C GLY A 17 -30.22 -23.98 -70.67
N ALA A 18 -30.32 -22.75 -71.17
CA ALA A 18 -29.79 -21.56 -70.50
C ALA A 18 -30.51 -21.28 -69.17
N LEU A 19 -31.83 -21.49 -69.11
CA LEU A 19 -32.61 -21.33 -67.88
C LEU A 19 -32.22 -22.37 -66.81
N LEU A 20 -32.02 -23.63 -67.20
CA LEU A 20 -31.57 -24.70 -66.29
C LEU A 20 -30.16 -24.43 -65.74
N LEU A 21 -29.25 -23.93 -66.58
CA LEU A 21 -27.91 -23.53 -66.14
C LEU A 21 -27.95 -22.32 -65.21
N ALA A 22 -28.80 -21.33 -65.48
CA ALA A 22 -28.97 -20.16 -64.62
C ALA A 22 -29.57 -20.54 -63.26
N VAL A 23 -30.61 -21.38 -63.23
CA VAL A 23 -31.22 -21.88 -61.99
C VAL A 23 -30.25 -22.77 -61.20
N GLY A 24 -29.52 -23.67 -61.87
CA GLY A 24 -28.49 -24.51 -61.25
C GLY A 24 -27.34 -23.68 -60.68
N GLY A 25 -26.85 -22.68 -61.42
CA GLY A 25 -25.80 -21.76 -60.97
C GLY A 25 -26.22 -20.93 -59.76
N TRP A 26 -27.47 -20.45 -59.73
CA TRP A 26 -28.01 -19.69 -58.59
C TRP A 26 -28.11 -20.55 -57.33
N ALA A 27 -28.60 -21.80 -57.45
CA ALA A 27 -28.69 -22.73 -56.33
C ALA A 27 -27.31 -23.10 -55.74
N VAL A 28 -26.30 -23.35 -56.60
CA VAL A 28 -24.93 -23.63 -56.15
C VAL A 28 -24.30 -22.42 -55.47
N HIS A 29 -24.49 -21.22 -56.04
CA HIS A 29 -23.98 -19.98 -55.45
C HIS A 29 -24.61 -19.67 -54.09
N ASP A 30 -25.92 -19.89 -53.93
CA ASP A 30 -26.61 -19.65 -52.65
C ASP A 30 -26.25 -20.70 -51.58
N ALA A 31 -26.05 -21.96 -51.98
CA ALA A 31 -25.52 -23.03 -51.12
C ALA A 31 -24.07 -22.75 -50.65
N GLY A 32 -23.25 -22.10 -51.48
CA GLY A 32 -21.90 -21.65 -51.09
C GLY A 32 -21.94 -20.55 -50.02
N ARG A 33 -22.73 -19.49 -50.27
CA ARG A 33 -22.89 -18.36 -49.33
C ARG A 33 -23.51 -18.74 -47.98
N THR A 34 -24.28 -19.82 -47.92
CA THR A 34 -24.84 -20.34 -46.66
C THR A 34 -23.81 -21.13 -45.87
N LYS A 35 -23.00 -21.99 -46.53
CA LYS A 35 -21.89 -22.71 -45.87
C LYS A 35 -20.85 -21.78 -45.27
N GLU A 36 -20.44 -20.74 -46.00
CA GLU A 36 -19.48 -19.75 -45.49
C GLU A 36 -20.02 -19.00 -44.28
N ARG A 37 -21.32 -18.66 -44.27
CA ARG A 37 -21.97 -18.00 -43.14
C ARG A 37 -22.05 -18.90 -41.91
N VAL A 38 -22.41 -20.18 -42.08
CA VAL A 38 -22.44 -21.14 -40.97
C VAL A 38 -21.04 -21.33 -40.38
N LEU A 39 -20.01 -21.50 -41.24
CA LEU A 39 -18.63 -21.62 -40.77
C LEU A 39 -18.14 -20.37 -40.05
N TRP A 40 -18.52 -19.18 -40.51
CA TRP A 40 -18.20 -17.93 -39.84
C TRP A 40 -18.92 -17.81 -38.49
N GLN A 41 -20.21 -18.15 -38.43
CA GLN A 41 -21.00 -18.15 -37.20
C GLN A 41 -20.44 -19.12 -36.16
N ASP A 42 -20.04 -20.33 -36.57
CA ASP A 42 -19.39 -21.30 -35.68
C ASP A 42 -18.08 -20.77 -35.12
N LYS A 43 -17.23 -20.17 -35.96
CA LYS A 43 -15.98 -19.53 -35.51
C LYS A 43 -16.25 -18.37 -34.53
N GLU A 44 -17.30 -17.60 -34.77
CA GLU A 44 -17.69 -16.50 -33.89
C GLU A 44 -18.21 -17.00 -32.55
N ALA A 45 -19.06 -18.03 -32.56
CA ALA A 45 -19.56 -18.68 -31.36
C ALA A 45 -18.41 -19.30 -30.53
N GLN A 46 -17.44 -19.93 -31.20
CA GLN A 46 -16.23 -20.48 -30.54
C GLN A 46 -15.40 -19.36 -29.89
N ARG A 47 -15.18 -18.24 -30.59
CA ARG A 47 -14.46 -17.08 -30.03
C ARG A 47 -15.19 -16.47 -28.85
N ALA A 48 -16.50 -16.29 -28.94
CA ALA A 48 -17.33 -15.79 -27.85
C ALA A 48 -17.30 -16.74 -26.64
N ALA A 49 -17.36 -18.05 -26.86
CA ALA A 49 -17.26 -19.05 -25.80
C ALA A 49 -15.88 -19.04 -25.12
N GLN A 50 -14.80 -18.84 -25.89
CA GLN A 50 -13.46 -18.73 -25.32
C GLN A 50 -13.33 -17.46 -24.46
N LEU A 51 -13.76 -16.31 -24.97
CA LEU A 51 -13.76 -15.05 -24.21
C LEU A 51 -14.57 -15.15 -22.91
N ALA A 52 -15.72 -15.84 -22.94
CA ALA A 52 -16.53 -16.06 -21.75
C ALA A 52 -15.79 -16.90 -20.70
N LYS A 53 -15.09 -17.96 -21.12
CA LYS A 53 -14.27 -18.80 -20.23
C LYS A 53 -13.10 -18.03 -19.65
N ASP A 54 -12.41 -17.24 -20.48
CA ASP A 54 -11.29 -16.42 -20.04
C ASP A 54 -11.77 -15.41 -18.97
N LEU A 55 -12.88 -14.72 -19.23
CA LEU A 55 -13.49 -13.79 -18.28
C LEU A 55 -13.89 -14.48 -16.96
N GLU A 56 -14.47 -15.68 -17.02
CA GLU A 56 -14.82 -16.46 -15.84
C GLU A 56 -13.58 -16.84 -15.01
N ALA A 57 -12.50 -17.26 -15.66
CA ALA A 57 -11.22 -17.56 -15.02
C ALA A 57 -10.61 -16.32 -14.35
N GLU A 58 -10.68 -15.15 -15.00
CA GLU A 58 -10.26 -13.86 -14.45
C GLU A 58 -11.05 -13.50 -13.18
N TYR A 59 -12.38 -13.66 -13.20
CA TYR A 59 -13.21 -13.43 -12.02
C TYR A 59 -12.90 -14.41 -10.88
N ALA A 60 -12.69 -15.70 -11.20
CA ALA A 60 -12.33 -16.71 -10.22
C ALA A 60 -10.99 -16.38 -9.55
N ARG A 61 -9.98 -15.95 -10.32
CA ARG A 61 -8.68 -15.51 -9.80
C ARG A 61 -8.82 -14.28 -8.90
N GLY A 62 -9.57 -13.27 -9.34
CA GLY A 62 -9.82 -12.07 -8.54
C GLY A 62 -10.49 -12.38 -7.20
N ARG A 63 -11.50 -13.27 -7.22
CA ARG A 63 -12.19 -13.73 -6.00
C ARG A 63 -11.23 -14.46 -5.06
N ALA A 64 -10.42 -15.38 -5.58
CA ALA A 64 -9.45 -16.13 -4.79
C ALA A 64 -8.39 -15.21 -4.16
N ALA A 65 -7.87 -14.24 -4.91
CA ALA A 65 -6.93 -13.23 -4.41
C ALA A 65 -7.56 -12.36 -3.31
N SER A 66 -8.79 -11.89 -3.50
CA SER A 66 -9.53 -11.13 -2.49
C SER A 66 -9.71 -11.94 -1.21
N THR A 67 -10.13 -13.21 -1.30
CA THR A 67 -10.29 -14.09 -0.12
C THR A 67 -8.97 -14.27 0.62
N ARG A 68 -7.86 -14.52 -0.09
CA ARG A 68 -6.51 -14.63 0.50
C ARG A 68 -6.13 -13.35 1.26
N TYR A 69 -6.35 -12.19 0.64
CA TYR A 69 -6.07 -10.89 1.28
C TYR A 69 -6.89 -10.68 2.56
N GLN A 70 -8.21 -10.95 2.53
CA GLN A 70 -9.08 -10.77 3.70
C GLN A 70 -8.69 -11.70 4.87
N LEU A 71 -8.27 -12.94 4.58
CA LEU A 71 -7.71 -13.84 5.59
C LEU A 71 -6.42 -13.26 6.18
N GLY A 72 -5.54 -12.72 5.34
CA GLY A 72 -4.31 -12.04 5.78
C GLY A 72 -4.56 -10.85 6.70
N VAL A 73 -5.54 -9.99 6.36
CA VAL A 73 -5.94 -8.84 7.17
C VAL A 73 -6.47 -9.28 8.53
N SER A 74 -7.34 -10.29 8.53
CA SER A 74 -7.91 -10.85 9.76
C SER A 74 -6.82 -11.44 10.67
N ALA A 75 -5.87 -12.17 10.09
CA ALA A 75 -4.75 -12.73 10.83
C ALA A 75 -3.80 -11.66 11.38
N LEU A 76 -3.54 -10.59 10.62
CA LEU A 76 -2.73 -9.45 11.08
C LEU A 76 -3.41 -8.75 12.26
N GLN A 77 -4.72 -8.50 12.16
CA GLN A 77 -5.50 -7.88 13.22
C GLN A 77 -5.53 -8.74 14.49
N ALA A 78 -5.73 -10.04 14.36
CA ALA A 78 -5.69 -10.97 15.50
C ALA A 78 -4.33 -10.95 16.21
N ARG A 79 -3.21 -10.90 15.46
CA ARG A 79 -1.86 -10.77 16.04
C ARG A 79 -1.71 -9.47 16.84
N TYR A 80 -2.21 -8.35 16.34
CA TYR A 80 -2.16 -7.08 17.08
C TYR A 80 -2.95 -7.15 18.38
N PHE A 81 -4.16 -7.71 18.37
CA PHE A 81 -4.94 -7.89 19.60
C PHE A 81 -4.22 -8.78 20.63
N THR A 82 -3.58 -9.86 20.18
CA THR A 82 -2.79 -10.73 21.07
C THR A 82 -1.59 -10.01 21.67
N LEU A 83 -0.96 -9.08 20.94
CA LEU A 83 0.25 -8.37 21.38
C LEU A 83 -0.04 -7.15 22.25
N GLU A 84 -1.26 -6.62 22.23
CA GLU A 84 -1.63 -5.38 22.91
C GLU A 84 -1.45 -5.48 24.44
N GLY A 85 -1.99 -6.55 25.05
CA GLY A 85 -1.86 -6.81 26.49
C GLY A 85 -0.40 -6.94 26.95
N PRO A 86 0.40 -7.86 26.35
CA PRO A 86 1.82 -8.00 26.66
C PRO A 86 2.62 -6.70 26.46
N SER A 87 2.32 -5.93 25.41
CA SER A 87 3.01 -4.66 25.14
C SER A 87 2.69 -3.60 26.19
N HIS A 88 1.43 -3.51 26.61
CA HIS A 88 1.03 -2.63 27.71
C HIS A 88 1.67 -3.04 29.04
N ASP A 89 1.77 -4.35 29.29
CA ASP A 89 2.37 -4.84 30.52
C ASP A 89 3.89 -4.56 30.58
N LEU A 90 4.61 -4.76 29.47
CA LEU A 90 6.02 -4.41 29.36
C LEU A 90 6.25 -2.91 29.60
N ARG A 91 5.41 -2.04 29.02
CA ARG A 91 5.49 -0.59 29.26
C ARG A 91 5.39 -0.21 30.73
N ARG A 92 4.50 -0.85 31.48
CA ARG A 92 4.32 -0.57 32.92
C ARG A 92 5.48 -1.06 33.78
N ARG A 93 6.22 -2.08 33.33
CA ARG A 93 7.31 -2.70 34.12
C ARG A 93 8.66 -2.03 33.90
N VAL A 94 8.90 -1.47 32.71
CA VAL A 94 10.17 -0.82 32.40
C VAL A 94 10.13 0.59 32.95
N SER A 95 10.75 0.80 34.12
CA SER A 95 11.00 2.14 34.63
C SER A 95 12.06 2.80 33.75
N LEU A 96 11.73 3.94 33.15
CA LEU A 96 12.69 4.77 32.44
C LEU A 96 13.71 5.30 33.46
N VAL A 97 14.87 4.65 33.52
CA VAL A 97 16.01 5.17 34.29
C VAL A 97 16.59 6.34 33.51
N VAL A 98 16.13 7.55 33.83
CA VAL A 98 16.76 8.78 33.35
C VAL A 98 17.98 9.02 34.22
N PRO A 99 19.22 8.92 33.70
CA PRO A 99 20.38 9.31 34.47
C PRO A 99 20.21 10.79 34.87
N PRO A 100 20.55 11.17 36.11
CA PRO A 100 20.43 12.54 36.55
C PRO A 100 21.17 13.46 35.57
N ALA A 101 20.58 14.61 35.25
CA ALA A 101 21.19 15.59 34.38
C ALA A 101 22.57 15.95 34.95
N VAL A 102 23.62 15.42 34.32
CA VAL A 102 24.98 15.71 34.72
C VAL A 102 25.22 17.16 34.30
N PRO A 103 25.63 18.06 35.22
CA PRO A 103 26.08 19.39 34.83
C PRO A 103 27.15 19.23 33.75
N ASP A 104 27.07 20.02 32.68
CA ASP A 104 28.03 20.03 31.58
C ASP A 104 29.46 19.98 32.14
N CYS A 105 30.11 18.81 32.03
CA CYS A 105 31.55 18.72 32.09
C CYS A 105 32.07 19.31 30.77
N ARG A 106 31.94 20.62 30.61
CA ARG A 106 32.60 21.35 29.54
C ARG A 106 34.09 21.15 29.78
N ALA A 107 34.72 20.29 28.99
CA ALA A 107 36.17 20.24 28.92
C ALA A 107 36.62 21.65 28.55
N GLU A 108 37.18 22.39 29.51
CA GLU A 108 37.77 23.69 29.27
C GLU A 108 38.79 23.52 28.14
N ARG A 109 38.48 24.11 27.00
CA ARG A 109 39.45 24.26 25.93
C ARG A 109 40.50 25.25 26.45
N PRO A 110 41.80 24.90 26.49
CA PRO A 110 42.81 25.84 26.94
C PRO A 110 42.82 27.06 26.01
N GLY A 111 42.36 28.21 26.50
CA GLY A 111 42.44 29.48 25.76
C GLY A 111 41.20 30.39 25.77
N ASP A 112 40.06 29.98 26.33
CA ASP A 112 38.91 30.89 26.44
C ASP A 112 39.08 31.84 27.65
N PRO A 113 38.96 33.17 27.48
CA PRO A 113 39.02 34.11 28.59
C PRO A 113 37.80 33.89 29.50
N ALA A 114 38.08 33.70 30.80
CA ALA A 114 37.09 33.52 31.84
C ALA A 114 36.03 34.63 31.79
N ARG A 115 34.81 34.27 31.39
CA ARG A 115 33.64 35.14 31.49
C ARG A 115 33.30 35.28 32.98
N PRO A 116 33.14 36.48 33.53
CA PRO A 116 32.80 36.63 34.95
C PRO A 116 31.47 35.93 35.22
N VAL A 117 31.53 34.91 36.07
CA VAL A 117 30.37 34.22 36.64
C VAL A 117 29.63 35.24 37.49
N ALA A 118 28.47 35.68 37.04
CA ALA A 118 27.54 36.39 37.91
C ALA A 118 27.18 35.45 39.07
N PRO A 119 27.17 35.91 40.33
CA PRO A 119 26.80 35.06 41.45
C PRO A 119 25.38 34.53 41.23
N ARG A 120 25.31 33.21 41.05
CA ARG A 120 24.05 32.46 41.03
C ARG A 120 23.47 32.60 42.43
N ALA A 121 22.26 33.14 42.55
CA ALA A 121 21.51 33.06 43.79
C ALA A 121 21.48 31.59 44.21
N GLU A 122 21.90 31.29 45.44
CA GLU A 122 21.80 29.96 45.99
C GLU A 122 20.35 29.48 45.86
N PRO A 123 20.11 28.27 45.33
CA PRO A 123 18.81 27.65 45.49
C PRO A 123 18.64 27.40 46.99
N ASP A 124 17.65 28.03 47.60
CA ASP A 124 17.23 27.70 48.96
C ASP A 124 17.16 26.18 49.10
N ALA A 125 17.89 25.66 50.09
CA ALA A 125 17.85 24.25 50.44
C ALA A 125 16.41 23.88 50.80
N VAL A 126 15.68 23.28 49.86
CA VAL A 126 14.34 22.73 50.10
C VAL A 126 14.49 21.63 51.13
N ALA A 127 13.95 21.87 52.32
CA ALA A 127 13.84 20.87 53.38
C ALA A 127 13.13 19.61 52.84
N PRO A 128 13.54 18.40 53.26
CA PRO A 128 12.86 17.17 52.87
C PRO A 128 11.52 17.11 53.59
N GLY A 129 10.48 17.70 52.98
CA GLY A 129 9.15 17.76 53.59
C GLY A 129 8.06 18.33 52.69
N ASP A 130 8.38 19.33 51.87
CA ASP A 130 7.34 20.12 51.18
C ASP A 130 7.45 20.07 49.64
N ALA A 131 7.84 18.92 49.10
CA ALA A 131 7.41 18.56 47.74
C ALA A 131 5.92 18.19 47.84
N GLN A 132 5.08 19.23 47.97
CA GLN A 132 3.67 19.17 47.70
C GLN A 132 3.51 18.45 46.37
N ARG A 133 3.04 17.20 46.42
CA ARG A 133 2.60 16.44 45.25
C ARG A 133 1.53 17.27 44.57
N ASP A 134 1.95 18.01 43.56
CA ASP A 134 1.05 18.66 42.62
C ASP A 134 0.24 17.53 41.94
N PRO A 135 -1.11 17.53 42.01
CA PRO A 135 -1.94 16.42 41.60
C PRO A 135 -2.17 16.40 40.08
N VAL A 136 -1.11 16.59 39.29
CA VAL A 136 -1.14 16.31 37.85
C VAL A 136 -0.04 15.32 37.53
N ASP A 137 -0.48 14.08 37.39
CA ASP A 137 0.15 12.96 36.72
C ASP A 137 0.56 13.35 35.28
N ARG A 138 1.56 14.22 35.13
CA ARG A 138 2.16 14.54 33.83
C ARG A 138 3.30 13.57 33.64
N GLY A 139 3.02 12.45 32.97
CA GLY A 139 4.05 11.50 32.56
C GLY A 139 5.26 12.20 31.91
N HIS A 140 6.42 11.53 31.94
CA HIS A 140 7.68 12.06 31.40
C HIS A 140 7.48 12.73 30.03
N ARG A 141 7.82 14.03 29.93
CA ARG A 141 7.68 14.82 28.70
C ARG A 141 8.95 14.74 27.87
N LEU A 142 8.78 14.86 26.56
CA LEU A 142 9.86 14.83 25.59
C LEU A 142 10.34 16.25 25.29
N SER A 143 11.66 16.43 25.24
CA SER A 143 12.26 17.65 24.72
C SER A 143 12.26 17.66 23.20
N LEU A 144 12.45 18.83 22.58
CA LEU A 144 12.62 18.94 21.13
C LEU A 144 13.81 18.10 20.62
N ALA A 145 14.89 17.99 21.40
CA ALA A 145 16.01 17.09 21.09
C ALA A 145 15.58 15.61 21.04
N ALA A 146 14.77 15.16 22.00
CA ALA A 146 14.28 13.79 22.04
C ALA A 146 13.38 13.48 20.84
N VAL A 147 12.49 14.39 20.47
CA VAL A 147 11.61 14.25 19.29
C VAL A 147 12.42 14.26 17.99
N TRP A 148 13.44 15.10 17.89
CA TRP A 148 14.29 15.13 16.70
C TRP A 148 15.14 13.86 16.56
N LEU A 149 15.74 13.37 17.66
CA LEU A 149 16.47 12.09 17.67
C LEU A 149 15.56 10.96 17.19
N TRP A 150 14.33 10.91 17.71
CA TRP A 150 13.34 9.92 17.30
C TRP A 150 13.06 9.99 15.80
N ASN A 151 12.67 11.16 15.29
CA ASN A 151 12.33 11.33 13.87
C ASN A 151 13.49 10.95 12.95
N SER A 152 14.72 11.25 13.38
CA SER A 152 15.93 10.91 12.64
C SER A 152 16.17 9.39 12.63
N ALA A 153 15.94 8.69 13.74
CA ALA A 153 16.00 7.23 13.79
C ALA A 153 14.97 6.59 12.84
N LEU A 154 13.77 7.18 12.72
CA LEU A 154 12.76 6.73 11.75
C LEU A 154 13.17 7.02 10.30
N ALA A 155 13.88 8.11 10.06
CA ALA A 155 14.43 8.46 8.75
C ALA A 155 15.68 7.66 8.37
N GLY A 156 16.23 6.85 9.28
CA GLY A 156 17.46 6.09 9.07
C GLY A 156 18.73 6.97 9.06
N THR A 157 18.69 8.13 9.71
CA THR A 157 19.80 9.07 9.80
C THR A 157 20.39 9.08 11.21
N ASP A 158 21.70 8.89 11.32
CA ASP A 158 22.41 8.99 12.59
C ASP A 158 22.42 10.43 13.10
N VAL A 159 22.28 10.57 14.42
CA VAL A 159 22.18 11.85 15.11
C VAL A 159 23.36 12.01 16.07
N PRO A 160 24.17 13.09 15.94
CA PRO A 160 25.15 13.45 16.95
C PRO A 160 24.48 13.76 18.30
N ALA A 161 25.08 13.31 19.40
CA ALA A 161 24.60 13.64 20.74
C ALA A 161 24.53 15.18 20.93
N GLY A 162 23.38 15.67 21.40
CA GLY A 162 23.15 17.10 21.66
C GLY A 162 22.64 17.92 20.46
N ALA A 163 22.50 17.33 19.28
CA ALA A 163 21.81 18.00 18.18
C ALA A 163 20.28 17.90 18.37
N CYS A 164 19.54 18.95 18.00
CA CYS A 164 18.07 19.01 18.13
C CYS A 164 17.35 19.58 16.89
N GLY A 165 17.98 19.50 15.70
CA GLY A 165 17.38 19.94 14.43
C GLY A 165 17.89 21.28 13.90
N LEU A 166 17.37 21.67 12.73
CA LEU A 166 17.90 22.74 11.87
C LEU A 166 17.27 24.12 12.18
N ALA A 167 17.83 24.85 13.14
CA ALA A 167 17.90 26.33 13.15
C ALA A 167 18.61 26.85 14.41
N ASP A 168 18.30 26.27 15.57
CA ASP A 168 18.85 26.63 16.87
C ASP A 168 19.25 25.37 17.64
N THR A 169 20.54 25.25 17.95
CA THR A 169 21.11 24.13 18.70
C THR A 169 21.51 24.53 20.11
N SER A 170 20.95 25.62 20.64
CA SER A 170 21.19 26.01 22.02
C SER A 170 20.65 24.95 22.99
N VAL A 171 21.23 24.88 24.18
CA VAL A 171 20.77 23.96 25.24
C VAL A 171 19.31 24.26 25.61
N GLU A 172 18.92 25.53 25.59
CA GLU A 172 17.57 25.99 25.86
C GLU A 172 16.59 25.53 24.76
N ALA A 173 16.96 25.67 23.48
CA ALA A 173 16.15 25.21 22.36
C ALA A 173 16.02 23.68 22.35
N CYS A 174 17.12 22.96 22.56
CA CYS A 174 17.13 21.50 22.62
C CYS A 174 16.37 20.93 23.84
N GLY A 175 16.41 21.65 24.96
CA GLY A 175 15.71 21.30 26.20
C GLY A 175 14.25 21.73 26.25
N ALA A 176 13.78 22.53 25.28
CA ALA A 176 12.41 22.99 25.24
C ALA A 176 11.42 21.82 25.18
N ASP A 177 10.32 21.93 25.92
CA ASP A 177 9.24 20.96 25.96
C ASP A 177 8.56 20.85 24.58
N ALA A 178 8.55 19.66 24.01
CA ALA A 178 7.93 19.40 22.71
C ALA A 178 6.39 19.31 22.80
N GLY A 179 5.82 19.39 24.01
CA GLY A 179 4.40 19.22 24.24
C GLY A 179 3.95 17.76 24.31
N LEU A 180 4.85 16.81 24.02
CA LEU A 180 4.57 15.37 23.93
C LEU A 180 5.05 14.61 25.17
N THR A 181 4.30 13.60 25.57
CA THR A 181 4.70 12.62 26.58
C THR A 181 5.34 11.39 25.93
N VAL A 182 6.02 10.57 26.74
CA VAL A 182 6.51 9.24 26.29
C VAL A 182 5.35 8.36 25.80
N ASP A 183 4.17 8.45 26.40
CA ASP A 183 2.99 7.68 25.99
C ASP A 183 2.46 8.12 24.62
N ASP A 184 2.40 9.43 24.35
CA ASP A 184 2.01 9.96 23.03
C ASP A 184 2.91 9.40 21.94
N ALA A 185 4.21 9.39 22.25
CA ALA A 185 5.23 8.98 21.33
C ALA A 185 5.16 7.46 21.08
N TRP A 186 4.97 6.64 22.13
CA TRP A 186 4.76 5.21 21.97
C TRP A 186 3.48 4.89 21.19
N ASN A 187 2.40 5.61 21.45
CA ASN A 187 1.16 5.48 20.70
C ASN A 187 1.37 5.81 19.22
N ASN A 188 2.14 6.87 18.91
CA ASN A 188 2.54 7.18 17.54
C ASN A 188 3.33 6.03 16.91
N HIS A 189 4.30 5.44 17.62
CA HIS A 189 5.05 4.29 17.13
C HIS A 189 4.15 3.10 16.82
N HIS A 190 3.22 2.79 17.72
CA HIS A 190 2.28 1.69 17.56
C HIS A 190 1.39 1.90 16.32
N LEU A 191 0.84 3.10 16.14
CA LEU A 191 0.01 3.44 14.99
C LEU A 191 0.80 3.35 13.68
N ASN A 192 2.03 3.88 13.66
CA ASN A 192 2.91 3.83 12.48
C ASN A 192 3.31 2.39 12.15
N ALA A 193 3.67 1.57 13.14
CA ALA A 193 4.00 0.17 12.93
C ALA A 193 2.79 -0.61 12.36
N LYS A 194 1.59 -0.34 12.86
CA LYS A 194 0.34 -0.95 12.39
C LYS A 194 0.01 -0.56 10.95
N SER A 195 0.12 0.72 10.60
CA SER A 195 -0.11 1.18 9.22
C SER A 195 0.93 0.60 8.26
N CYS A 196 2.21 0.58 8.65
CA CYS A 196 3.29 -0.01 7.84
C CYS A 196 3.07 -1.50 7.57
N ALA A 197 2.63 -2.27 8.57
CA ALA A 197 2.33 -3.69 8.39
C ALA A 197 1.14 -3.92 7.46
N ALA A 198 0.07 -3.12 7.60
CA ALA A 198 -1.09 -3.17 6.73
C ALA A 198 -0.73 -2.82 5.27
N ASP A 199 0.09 -1.79 5.07
CA ASP A 199 0.58 -1.41 3.75
C ASP A 199 1.45 -2.48 3.13
N ARG A 200 2.39 -3.06 3.88
CA ARG A 200 3.22 -4.18 3.39
C ARG A 200 2.38 -5.38 2.99
N LEU A 201 1.33 -5.71 3.74
CA LEU A 201 0.40 -6.78 3.38
C LEU A 201 -0.35 -6.46 2.08
N ARG A 202 -0.90 -5.24 1.98
CA ARG A 202 -1.62 -4.77 0.78
C ARG A 202 -0.74 -4.78 -0.46
N TYR A 203 0.46 -4.22 -0.37
CA TYR A 203 1.39 -4.19 -1.51
C TYR A 203 1.85 -5.59 -1.90
N ARG A 204 2.10 -6.48 -0.94
CA ARG A 204 2.40 -7.88 -1.24
C ARG A 204 1.25 -8.56 -2.00
N ALA A 205 0.02 -8.43 -1.52
CA ALA A 205 -1.15 -9.02 -2.18
C ALA A 205 -1.37 -8.45 -3.59
N LEU A 206 -1.15 -7.14 -3.79
CA LEU A 206 -1.21 -6.52 -5.11
C LEU A 206 -0.13 -7.07 -6.04
N ILE A 207 1.12 -7.13 -5.57
CA ILE A 207 2.25 -7.68 -6.34
C ILE A 207 1.97 -9.14 -6.72
N GLU A 208 1.54 -9.98 -5.78
CA GLU A 208 1.16 -11.36 -6.05
C GLU A 208 0.07 -11.43 -7.13
N PHE A 209 -1.00 -10.64 -7.01
CA PHE A 209 -2.09 -10.64 -7.98
C PHE A 209 -1.67 -10.22 -9.39
N ILE A 210 -0.80 -9.23 -9.54
CA ILE A 210 -0.35 -8.76 -10.86
C ILE A 210 0.80 -9.60 -11.46
N THR A 211 1.54 -10.34 -10.63
CA THR A 211 2.69 -11.16 -11.06
C THR A 211 2.35 -12.63 -11.25
N GLU A 212 1.33 -13.16 -10.57
CA GLU A 212 0.72 -14.46 -10.88
C GLU A 212 0.01 -14.35 -12.24
N ARG A 213 0.78 -14.45 -13.34
CA ARG A 213 0.21 -14.50 -14.69
C ARG A 213 -0.67 -15.74 -14.82
N PRO A 214 -1.88 -15.65 -15.40
CA PRO A 214 -2.52 -16.82 -15.94
C PRO A 214 -1.61 -17.37 -17.05
N VAL A 215 -1.16 -18.63 -16.90
CA VAL A 215 -0.48 -19.33 -17.99
C VAL A 215 -1.55 -19.56 -19.08
N PRO A 216 -1.26 -19.18 -20.35
CA PRO A 216 -2.20 -19.41 -21.45
C PRO A 216 -2.46 -20.90 -21.69
#